data_AF-A0A662H1Q6-F1
#
_entry.id   AF-A0A662H1Q6-F1
#
_cell.length_a   1.000
_cell.length_b   1.000
_cell.length_c   1.000
_cell.angle_alpha   90.00
_cell.angle_beta   90.00
_cell.angle_gamma   90.00
#
_symmetry.space_group_name_H-M   'P 1'
#
loop_
_entity.id
_entity.type
_entity.pdbx_description
1 polymer ?
#
loop_
_entity_poly.entity_id
_entity_poly.type
_entity_poly.pdbx_seq_one_letter_code
_entity_poly.pdbx_strand_id
1 'polypeptide(L)' 'GAHADRLQEGMRRAFGKPVGRAARVRRGSPVFRILTYSNGVEEAKKALRIAAKKLPKRYRVLIRELAASKAA' A
#
# COMPACT_ATOMS: atom_id res chain seq x y z
N GLY A 1 -32.99 -25.80 -8.10
CA GLY A 1 -32.68 -26.63 -6.93
C GLY A 1 -32.89 -25.78 -5.69
N ALA A 2 -33.68 -26.28 -4.75
CA ALA A 2 -33.98 -25.64 -3.48
C ALA A 2 -32.70 -25.25 -2.73
N HIS A 3 -32.69 -24.08 -2.07
CA HIS A 3 -32.28 -23.80 -0.68
C HIS A 3 -31.21 -24.69 0.03
N ALA A 4 -30.36 -25.42 -0.69
CA ALA A 4 -29.42 -26.41 -0.19
C ALA A 4 -27.97 -25.91 -0.30
N ASP A 5 -27.71 -24.82 -1.04
CA ASP A 5 -26.40 -24.19 -1.17
C ASP A 5 -26.04 -23.25 0.00
N ARG A 6 -26.68 -23.43 1.16
CA ARG A 6 -26.08 -22.99 2.42
C ARG A 6 -24.96 -23.97 2.77
N LEU A 7 -23.90 -23.98 1.97
CA LEU A 7 -22.65 -24.69 2.26
C LEU A 7 -21.87 -23.93 3.34
N GLN A 8 -22.52 -23.69 4.48
CA GLN A 8 -21.83 -23.28 5.69
C GLN A 8 -21.27 -24.56 6.32
N GLU A 9 -20.01 -24.86 6.00
CA GLU A 9 -19.24 -25.90 6.68
C GLU A 9 -18.90 -25.53 8.15
N GLY A 10 -19.34 -24.35 8.62
CA GLY A 10 -19.02 -23.83 9.95
C GLY A 10 -17.51 -23.69 10.10
N MET A 11 -16.94 -24.38 11.09
CA MET A 11 -15.49 -24.45 11.31
C MET A 11 -14.81 -25.66 10.64
N ARG A 12 -15.56 -26.50 9.91
CA ARG A 12 -14.97 -27.63 9.17
C ARG A 12 -14.09 -27.09 8.05
N ARG A 13 -12.86 -27.61 7.93
CA ARG A 13 -11.84 -27.16 6.96
C ARG A 13 -11.48 -25.67 7.07
N ALA A 14 -11.37 -25.16 8.30
CA ALA A 14 -11.02 -23.76 8.59
C ALA A 14 -9.65 -23.30 8.04
N PHE A 15 -8.74 -24.23 7.72
CA PHE A 15 -7.52 -23.87 7.01
C PHE A 15 -7.85 -23.46 5.58
N GLY A 16 -7.88 -22.14 5.37
CA GLY A 16 -8.31 -21.53 4.11
C GLY A 16 -7.41 -21.87 2.93
N LYS A 17 -8.00 -21.82 1.73
CA LYS A 17 -7.24 -21.84 0.48
C LYS A 17 -6.50 -20.51 0.30
N PRO A 18 -5.33 -20.47 -0.37
CA PRO A 18 -4.65 -19.21 -0.65
C PRO A 18 -5.48 -18.37 -1.64
N VAL A 19 -5.99 -17.22 -1.20
CA VAL A 19 -6.82 -16.31 -2.02
C VAL A 19 -5.99 -15.15 -2.63
N GLY A 20 -4.85 -14.81 -2.04
CA GLY A 20 -4.03 -13.70 -2.54
C GLY A 20 -2.73 -13.49 -1.78
N ARG A 21 -2.05 -12.38 -2.09
CA ARG A 21 -0.80 -11.94 -1.46
C ARG A 21 -0.96 -10.53 -0.89
N ALA A 22 -0.22 -10.22 0.17
CA ALA A 22 -0.20 -8.90 0.79
C ALA A 22 1.23 -8.50 1.16
N ALA A 23 1.52 -7.20 1.09
CA ALA A 23 2.79 -6.65 1.54
C ALA A 23 2.75 -6.35 3.04
N ARG A 24 3.75 -6.82 3.78
CA ARG A 24 3.92 -6.51 5.21
C ARG A 24 4.79 -5.28 5.35
N VAL A 25 4.23 -4.18 5.85
CA VAL A 25 4.94 -2.91 6.01
C VAL A 25 5.03 -2.53 7.48
N ARG A 26 6.24 -2.18 7.96
CA ARG A 26 6.48 -1.67 9.31
C ARG A 26 6.26 -0.16 9.37
N ARG A 27 6.02 0.36 10.57
CA ARG A 27 5.90 1.80 10.80
C ARG A 27 7.22 2.49 10.45
N GLY A 28 7.16 3.60 9.73
CA GLY A 28 8.33 4.36 9.30
C GLY A 28 8.95 3.90 7.98
N SER A 29 8.62 2.70 7.49
CA SER A 29 9.05 2.24 6.18
C SER A 29 8.29 3.00 5.06
N PRO A 30 8.99 3.50 4.03
CA PRO A 30 8.34 4.17 2.90
C PRO A 30 7.58 3.15 2.04
N VAL A 31 6.30 3.40 1.79
CA VAL A 31 5.46 2.59 0.87
C VAL A 31 5.67 3.02 -0.58
N PHE A 32 5.71 4.33 -0.81
CA PHE A 32 5.96 4.91 -2.13
C PHE A 32 7.14 5.88 -2.05
N ARG A 33 7.89 5.98 -3.15
CA ARG A 33 8.89 7.01 -3.39
C ARG A 33 8.69 7.55 -4.79
N ILE A 34 8.78 8.87 -4.92
CA ILE A 34 8.74 9.57 -6.19
C ILE A 34 10.00 10.41 -6.26
N LEU A 35 10.74 10.29 -7.36
CA LEU A 35 11.84 11.17 -7.71
C LEU A 35 11.31 12.10 -8.80
N THR A 36 11.45 13.40 -8.60
CA THR A 36 10.99 14.41 -9.54
C THR A 36 11.90 15.64 -9.45
N TYR A 37 11.90 16.44 -10.51
CA TYR A 37 12.56 17.74 -10.52
C TYR A 37 11.76 18.76 -9.70
N SER A 38 12.37 19.91 -9.39
CA SER A 38 11.80 20.94 -8.51
C SER A 38 10.41 21.42 -8.97
N ASN A 39 10.16 21.47 -10.27
CA ASN A 39 8.87 21.84 -10.86
C ASN A 39 7.73 20.86 -10.57
N GLY A 40 8.03 19.57 -10.34
CA GLY A 40 7.03 18.52 -10.17
C GLY A 40 6.66 18.21 -8.72
N VAL A 41 7.23 18.92 -7.74
CA VAL A 41 7.08 18.60 -6.31
C VAL A 41 5.64 18.73 -5.83
N GLU A 42 4.92 19.77 -6.28
CA GLU A 42 3.52 19.98 -5.88
C GLU A 42 2.60 18.88 -6.40
N GLU A 43 2.79 18.47 -7.65
CA GLU A 43 1.98 17.44 -8.28
C GLU A 43 2.27 16.06 -7.65
N ALA A 44 3.55 15.75 -7.39
CA ALA A 44 3.94 14.56 -6.65
C ALA A 44 3.31 14.51 -5.25
N LYS A 45 3.24 15.66 -4.56
CA LYS A 45 2.60 15.78 -3.23
C LYS A 45 1.09 15.52 -3.31
N LYS A 46 0.39 16.03 -4.34
CA LYS A 46 -1.04 15.75 -4.56
C LYS A 46 -1.26 14.26 -4.85
N ALA A 47 -0.47 13.66 -5.74
CA ALA A 47 -0.55 12.24 -6.07
C ALA A 47 -0.38 11.34 -4.83
N LEU A 48 0.63 11.62 -3.98
CA LEU A 48 0.86 10.87 -2.75
C LEU A 48 -0.28 11.02 -1.73
N ARG A 49 -0.92 12.19 -1.66
CA ARG A 49 -2.11 12.40 -0.80
C ARG A 49 -3.30 11.58 -1.27
N ILE A 50 -3.52 11.45 -2.57
CA ILE A 50 -4.59 10.61 -3.13
C ILE A 50 -4.28 9.14 -2.86
N ALA A 51 -3.04 8.70 -3.11
CA ALA A 51 -2.61 7.34 -2.84
C ALA A 51 -2.77 6.96 -1.35
N ALA A 52 -2.44 7.88 -0.43
CA ALA A 52 -2.61 7.67 1.00
C ALA A 52 -4.07 7.39 1.39
N LYS A 53 -5.05 8.01 0.73
CA LYS A 53 -6.49 7.76 0.99
C LYS A 53 -6.96 6.38 0.53
N LYS A 54 -6.24 5.73 -0.38
CA LYS A 54 -6.57 4.38 -0.90
C LYS A 54 -5.97 3.26 -0.06
N LEU A 55 -5.10 3.58 0.88
CA LEU A 55 -4.43 2.61 1.73
C LEU A 55 -5.10 2.55 3.11
N PRO A 56 -5.06 1.38 3.79
CA PRO A 56 -5.83 1.15 5.02
C PRO A 56 -5.32 1.88 6.27
N LYS A 57 -4.16 2.55 6.21
CA LYS A 57 -3.50 3.19 7.37
C LYS A 57 -3.39 4.69 7.16
N ARG A 58 -2.99 5.42 8.21
CA ARG A 58 -2.59 6.83 8.12
C ARG A 58 -1.14 6.93 7.64
N TYR A 59 -0.89 7.77 6.64
CA TYR A 59 0.42 8.00 6.05
C TYR A 59 0.84 9.47 6.16
N ARG A 60 2.15 9.70 6.13
CA ARG A 60 2.76 11.03 6.07
C ARG A 60 3.58 11.14 4.79
N VAL A 61 3.51 12.31 4.15
CA VAL A 61 4.34 12.66 3.00
C VAL A 61 5.59 13.36 3.53
N LEU A 62 6.76 12.86 3.14
CA LEU A 62 8.06 13.45 3.46
C LEU A 62 8.72 13.87 2.14
N ILE A 63 9.19 15.11 2.08
CA ILE A 63 9.94 15.64 0.94
C ILE A 63 11.40 15.68 1.38
N ARG A 64 12.29 15.15 0.54
CA ARG A 64 13.73 15.17 0.75
C ARG A 64 14.38 15.60 -0.55
N GLU A 65 15.26 16.57 -0.46
CA GLU A 65 16.16 16.89 -1.57
C GLU A 65 17.23 15.81 -1.64
N LEU A 66 17.42 15.26 -2.83
CA LEU A 66 18.48 14.30 -3.08
C LEU A 66 19.74 15.11 -3.39
N ALA A 67 20.65 15.22 -2.42
CA ALA A 67 21.98 15.71 -2.70
C ALA A 67 22.64 14.81 -3.75
N ALA A 68 23.41 15.39 -4.67
CA ALA A 68 24.20 14.62 -5.61
C ALA A 68 24.98 13.55 -4.84
N SER A 69 24.79 12.29 -5.21
CA SER A 69 25.58 11.21 -4.63
C SER A 69 27.04 11.54 -4.89
N LYS A 70 27.86 11.67 -3.84
CA LYS A 70 29.28 11.37 -3.97
C LYS A 70 29.35 9.91 -4.39
N ALA A 71 29.44 9.70 -5.71
CA ALA A 71 29.86 8.43 -6.26
C ALA A 71 31.27 8.18 -5.70
N ALA A 72 31.41 7.07 -4.97
CA ALA A 72 32.71 6.50 -4.67
C ALA A 72 33.21 5.73 -5.90
#